data_AF-A0A135V9S3-F1
#
_entry.id   AF-A0A135V9S3-F1
#
_cell.length_a   1.000
_cell.length_b   1.000
_cell.length_c   1.000
_cell.angle_alpha   90.00
_cell.angle_beta   90.00
_cell.angle_gamma   90.00
#
_symmetry.space_group_name_H-M   'P 1'
#
loop_
_entity.id
_entity.type
_entity.pdbx_description
1 polymer ?
#
loop_
_entity_poly.entity_id
_entity_poly.type
_entity_poly.pdbx_seq_one_letter_code
_entity_poly.pdbx_strand_id
1 'polypeptide(L)'
;MQFEASRQGTEYNRLRHGPLAVLGFRLVNLSAAMNAQQITDADAICRIAVDIDSNLNAWASRSLQSDRKFHEAEADAIERRNSFNGRRHVYNSVWGAQVWNNWRSLSIVTNRIVLDHVDKQSFDDDALKERMRFESISIIQRLSMDICTSTPSLSGSPRQYQ
;
A
#
# COMPACT_ATOMS: atom_id res chain seq x y z
N MET A 1 5.89 29.70 -1.80
CA MET A 1 5.46 29.66 -3.23
C MET A 1 4.87 28.27 -3.47
N GLN A 2 3.55 28.12 -3.34
CA GLN A 2 2.87 26.82 -3.37
C GLN A 2 2.48 26.47 -4.81
N PHE A 3 3.27 25.60 -5.43
CA PHE A 3 3.00 25.00 -6.73
C PHE A 3 1.57 24.41 -6.82
N GLU A 4 1.06 23.88 -5.71
CA GLU A 4 -0.28 23.32 -5.55
C GLU A 4 -1.42 24.34 -5.75
N ALA A 5 -1.18 25.61 -5.44
CA ALA A 5 -2.16 26.69 -5.63
C ALA A 5 -2.13 27.28 -7.05
N SER A 6 -1.17 26.87 -7.89
CA SER A 6 -1.09 27.34 -9.27
C SER A 6 -2.12 26.65 -10.16
N ARG A 7 -2.56 27.34 -11.22
CA ARG A 7 -3.48 26.80 -12.23
C ARG A 7 -2.97 25.50 -12.87
N GLN A 8 -1.66 25.39 -13.06
CA GLN A 8 -0.99 24.16 -13.52
C GLN A 8 -1.00 23.03 -12.46
N GLY A 9 -0.88 23.35 -11.16
CA GLY A 9 -1.01 22.40 -10.05
C GLY A 9 -2.44 21.87 -9.88
N THR A 10 -3.44 22.71 -10.15
CA THR A 10 -4.87 22.32 -10.11
C THR A 10 -5.26 21.44 -11.30
N GLU A 11 -4.72 21.71 -12.49
CA GLU A 11 -4.93 20.90 -13.71
C GLU A 11 -4.19 19.54 -13.64
N TYR A 12 -2.98 19.53 -13.07
CA TYR A 12 -2.19 18.31 -12.81
C TYR A 12 -2.84 17.38 -11.77
N ASN A 13 -3.44 17.94 -10.71
CA ASN A 13 -4.16 17.18 -9.68
C ASN A 13 -5.51 16.60 -10.16
N ARG A 14 -6.12 17.18 -11.19
CA ARG A 14 -7.41 16.72 -11.73
C ARG A 14 -7.31 15.50 -12.64
N LEU A 15 -6.12 15.19 -13.19
CA LEU A 15 -5.97 14.22 -14.29
C LEU A 15 -4.99 13.07 -14.01
N ARG A 16 -4.42 12.97 -12.79
CA ARG A 16 -3.38 11.98 -12.47
C ARG A 16 -3.75 11.18 -11.22
N HIS A 17 -3.76 9.85 -11.31
CA HIS A 17 -3.63 9.00 -10.12
C HIS A 17 -2.35 9.42 -9.39
N GLY A 18 -2.46 9.74 -8.10
CA GLY A 18 -1.36 10.31 -7.34
C GLY A 18 -0.11 9.41 -7.36
N PRO A 19 1.11 9.96 -7.51
CA PRO A 19 2.33 9.25 -7.15
C PRO A 19 2.19 8.62 -5.76
N LEU A 20 2.84 7.48 -5.52
CA LEU A 20 2.76 6.77 -4.24
C LEU A 20 3.03 7.69 -3.03
N ALA A 21 3.92 8.67 -3.18
CA ALA A 21 4.18 9.70 -2.17
C ALA A 21 2.94 10.54 -1.81
N VAL A 22 2.13 10.94 -2.81
CA VAL A 22 0.88 11.68 -2.59
C VAL A 22 -0.12 10.84 -1.81
N LEU A 23 -0.24 9.54 -2.13
CA LEU A 23 -1.08 8.62 -1.37
C LEU A 23 -0.59 8.47 0.08
N GLY A 24 0.74 8.42 0.27
CA GLY A 24 1.35 8.48 1.59
C GLY A 24 1.01 9.75 2.37
N PHE A 25 1.09 10.93 1.74
CA PHE A 25 0.70 12.19 2.39
C PHE A 25 -0.77 12.24 2.75
N ARG A 26 -1.66 11.73 1.89
CA ARG A 26 -3.10 11.63 2.18
C ARG A 26 -3.36 10.76 3.41
N LEU A 27 -2.68 9.63 3.51
CA LEU A 27 -2.78 8.73 4.66
C LEU A 27 -2.26 9.40 5.94
N VAL A 28 -1.10 10.04 5.88
CA VAL A 28 -0.52 10.78 7.03
C VAL A 28 -1.47 11.89 7.49
N ASN A 29 -2.06 12.65 6.55
CA ASN A 29 -3.02 13.70 6.88
C ASN A 29 -4.29 13.14 7.53
N LEU A 30 -4.81 12.00 7.04
CA LEU A 30 -5.93 11.32 7.68
C LEU A 30 -5.56 10.91 9.11
N SER A 31 -4.42 10.25 9.30
CA SER A 31 -3.95 9.85 10.64
C SER A 31 -3.75 11.05 11.57
N ALA A 32 -3.21 12.16 11.06
CA ALA A 32 -3.04 13.39 11.83
C ALA A 32 -4.39 13.99 12.24
N ALA A 33 -5.36 14.06 11.32
CA ALA A 33 -6.70 14.56 11.62
C ALA A 33 -7.42 13.69 12.65
N MET A 34 -7.26 12.37 12.58
CA MET A 34 -7.82 11.43 13.57
C MET A 34 -7.17 11.63 14.94
N ASN A 35 -5.84 11.71 15.01
CA ASN A 35 -5.10 11.90 16.26
C ASN A 35 -5.40 13.27 16.91
N ALA A 36 -5.62 14.29 16.09
CA ALA A 36 -6.02 15.63 16.55
C ALA A 36 -7.52 15.76 16.83
N GLN A 37 -8.30 14.67 16.71
CA GLN A 37 -9.76 14.65 16.86
C GLN A 37 -10.51 15.65 15.95
N GLN A 38 -9.90 16.03 14.83
CA GLN A 38 -10.52 16.91 13.82
C GLN A 38 -11.53 16.15 12.96
N ILE A 39 -11.35 14.83 12.86
CA ILE A 39 -12.32 13.90 12.26
C ILE A 39 -12.57 12.76 13.25
N THR A 40 -13.83 12.55 13.59
CA THR A 40 -14.27 11.50 14.52
C THR A 40 -15.38 10.64 13.94
N ASP A 41 -16.01 11.10 12.85
CA ASP A 41 -17.04 10.37 12.12
C ASP A 41 -16.43 9.14 11.44
N ALA A 42 -16.85 7.96 11.88
CA ALA A 42 -16.38 6.67 11.35
C ALA A 42 -16.73 6.51 9.87
N ASP A 43 -17.86 7.05 9.42
CA ASP A 43 -18.27 6.97 8.02
C ASP A 43 -17.35 7.79 7.11
N ALA A 44 -17.01 9.01 7.51
CA ALA A 44 -16.03 9.82 6.81
C ALA A 44 -14.63 9.18 6.82
N ILE A 45 -14.19 8.64 7.96
CA ILE A 45 -12.87 7.97 8.08
C ILE A 45 -12.79 6.76 7.15
N CYS A 46 -13.77 5.85 7.21
CA CYS A 46 -13.81 4.67 6.33
C CYS A 46 -13.87 5.07 4.86
N ARG A 47 -14.66 6.08 4.50
CA ARG A 47 -14.77 6.55 3.11
C ARG A 47 -13.44 7.08 2.57
N ILE A 48 -12.72 7.90 3.34
CA ILE A 48 -11.42 8.42 2.94
C ILE A 48 -10.40 7.27 2.82
N ALA A 49 -10.40 6.33 3.77
CA ALA A 49 -9.50 5.18 3.74
C ALA A 49 -9.75 4.28 2.52
N VAL A 50 -11.02 3.96 2.22
CA VAL A 50 -11.40 3.17 1.04
C VAL A 50 -11.01 3.89 -0.26
N ASP A 51 -11.16 5.22 -0.34
CA ASP A 51 -10.69 5.97 -1.51
C ASP A 51 -9.15 5.92 -1.66
N ILE A 52 -8.39 6.02 -0.56
CA ILE A 52 -6.93 5.85 -0.59
C ILE A 52 -6.57 4.44 -1.07
N ASP A 53 -7.24 3.40 -0.55
CA ASP A 53 -6.98 2.01 -0.94
C ASP A 53 -7.27 1.76 -2.42
N SER A 54 -8.40 2.26 -2.93
CA SER A 54 -8.74 2.20 -4.36
C SER A 54 -7.65 2.83 -5.23
N ASN A 55 -7.13 3.99 -4.82
CA ASN A 55 -6.04 4.66 -5.53
C ASN A 55 -4.70 3.90 -5.44
N LEU A 56 -4.41 3.25 -4.29
CA LEU A 56 -3.25 2.37 -4.13
C LEU A 56 -3.36 1.14 -5.06
N ASN A 57 -4.55 0.55 -5.19
CA ASN A 57 -4.81 -0.58 -6.10
C ASN A 57 -4.67 -0.17 -7.57
N ALA A 58 -5.16 1.02 -7.94
CA ALA A 58 -4.96 1.58 -9.27
C ALA A 58 -3.48 1.83 -9.57
N TRP A 59 -2.73 2.38 -8.60
CA TRP A 59 -1.29 2.57 -8.72
C TRP A 59 -0.54 1.25 -8.93
N ALA A 60 -0.88 0.21 -8.17
CA ALA A 60 -0.24 -1.11 -8.28
C ALA A 60 -0.52 -1.77 -9.63
N SER A 61 -1.78 -1.75 -10.07
CA SER A 61 -2.22 -2.31 -11.36
C SER A 61 -1.44 -1.71 -12.53
N ARG A 62 -1.20 -0.39 -12.51
CA ARG A 62 -0.39 0.29 -13.52
C ARG A 62 1.10 -0.02 -13.39
N SER A 63 1.60 -0.11 -12.15
CA SER A 63 3.02 -0.40 -11.90
C SER A 63 3.42 -1.81 -12.34
N LEU A 64 2.50 -2.79 -12.27
CA LEU A 64 2.69 -4.14 -12.79
C LEU A 64 2.88 -4.22 -14.31
N GLN A 65 2.42 -3.20 -15.05
CA GLN A 65 2.56 -3.11 -16.51
C GLN A 65 3.86 -2.41 -16.95
N SER A 66 4.74 -2.09 -15.99
CA SER A 66 6.01 -1.39 -16.24
C SER A 66 7.22 -2.24 -15.89
N ASP A 67 8.42 -1.77 -16.23
CA ASP A 67 9.72 -2.36 -15.84
C ASP A 67 9.95 -2.46 -14.33
N ARG A 68 8.99 -1.99 -13.52
CA ARG A 68 9.01 -2.11 -12.05
C ARG A 68 8.40 -3.41 -11.56
N LYS A 69 7.84 -4.25 -12.43
CA LYS A 69 7.29 -5.55 -12.03
C LYS A 69 8.35 -6.39 -11.31
N PHE A 70 7.99 -6.93 -10.15
CA PHE A 70 8.78 -7.97 -9.49
C PHE A 70 8.27 -9.34 -9.94
N HIS A 71 9.12 -10.35 -9.85
CA HIS A 71 8.75 -11.73 -10.11
C HIS A 71 8.95 -12.58 -8.85
N GLU A 72 8.06 -13.53 -8.62
CA GLU A 72 8.24 -14.54 -7.58
C GLU A 72 9.15 -15.66 -8.10
N ALA A 73 10.11 -16.06 -7.28
CA ALA A 73 10.96 -17.22 -7.52
C ALA A 73 10.95 -18.12 -6.28
N GLU A 74 11.04 -19.43 -6.51
CA GLU A 74 11.37 -20.35 -5.42
C GLU A 74 12.81 -20.12 -4.96
N ALA A 75 13.02 -20.18 -3.66
CA ALA A 75 14.35 -20.07 -3.08
C ALA A 75 15.11 -21.40 -3.25
N ASP A 76 16.39 -21.32 -3.61
CA ASP A 76 17.25 -22.49 -3.70
C ASP A 76 17.44 -23.16 -2.33
N ALA A 77 17.95 -24.40 -2.30
CA ALA A 77 18.07 -25.18 -1.06
C ALA A 77 18.83 -24.47 0.08
N ILE A 78 19.82 -23.63 -0.27
CA ILE A 78 20.59 -22.82 0.68
C ILE A 78 19.78 -21.58 1.13
N GLU A 79 19.09 -20.93 0.20
CA GLU A 79 18.30 -19.72 0.46
C GLU A 79 16.97 -20.02 1.17
N ARG A 80 16.46 -21.25 1.05
CA ARG A 80 15.20 -21.69 1.68
C ARG A 80 15.17 -21.48 3.18
N ARG A 81 16.31 -21.61 3.85
CA ARG A 81 16.46 -21.38 5.29
C ARG A 81 16.29 -19.91 5.67
N ASN A 82 16.54 -19.00 4.73
CA ASN A 82 16.52 -17.55 4.92
C ASN A 82 15.33 -16.87 4.22
N SER A 83 14.53 -17.62 3.48
CA SER A 83 13.36 -17.13 2.74
C SER A 83 12.06 -17.45 3.48
N PHE A 84 11.11 -16.53 3.47
CA PHE A 84 9.79 -16.77 4.02
C PHE A 84 8.99 -17.73 3.12
N ASN A 85 8.51 -18.84 3.66
CA ASN A 85 7.78 -19.90 2.93
C ASN A 85 8.49 -20.42 1.68
N GLY A 86 9.82 -20.40 1.65
CA GLY A 86 10.57 -20.88 0.48
C GLY A 86 10.43 -20.01 -0.77
N ARG A 87 9.85 -18.81 -0.65
CA ARG A 87 9.62 -17.87 -1.76
C ARG A 87 10.46 -16.61 -1.59
N ARG A 88 10.80 -15.99 -2.71
CA ARG A 88 11.42 -14.67 -2.73
C ARG A 88 10.86 -13.79 -3.83
N HIS A 89 10.81 -12.50 -3.56
CA HIS A 89 10.57 -11.48 -4.58
C HIS A 89 11.89 -11.05 -5.22
N VAL A 90 11.99 -11.20 -6.53
CA VAL A 90 13.12 -10.70 -7.32
C VAL A 90 12.75 -9.34 -7.92
N TYR A 91 13.54 -8.33 -7.58
CA TYR A 91 13.34 -6.95 -8.04
C TYR A 91 14.41 -6.55 -9.03
N ASN A 92 14.04 -5.75 -10.03
CA ASN A 92 14.98 -5.20 -11.01
C ASN A 92 15.94 -4.16 -10.40
N SER A 93 15.66 -3.66 -9.20
CA SER A 93 16.54 -2.75 -8.45
C SER A 93 16.14 -2.68 -6.97
N VAL A 94 17.06 -2.25 -6.10
CA VAL A 94 16.77 -1.93 -4.69
C VAL A 94 15.68 -0.87 -4.58
N TRP A 95 15.71 0.13 -5.46
CA TRP A 95 14.68 1.16 -5.54
C TRP A 95 13.30 0.56 -5.86
N GLY A 96 13.23 -0.38 -6.81
CA GLY A 96 11.99 -1.11 -7.10
C GLY A 96 11.46 -1.86 -5.89
N ALA A 97 12.33 -2.54 -5.14
CA ALA A 97 11.96 -3.22 -3.90
C ALA A 97 11.38 -2.26 -2.85
N GLN A 98 12.03 -1.11 -2.65
CA GLN A 98 11.57 -0.08 -1.71
C GLN A 98 10.21 0.49 -2.11
N VAL A 99 10.01 0.80 -3.40
CA VAL A 99 8.74 1.34 -3.90
C VAL A 99 7.59 0.36 -3.69
N TRP A 100 7.79 -0.93 -3.98
CA TRP A 100 6.79 -1.96 -3.72
C TRP A 100 6.53 -2.16 -2.22
N ASN A 101 7.56 -2.17 -1.40
CA ASN A 101 7.39 -2.30 0.05
C ASN A 101 6.65 -1.10 0.66
N ASN A 102 6.93 0.12 0.19
CA ASN A 102 6.17 1.30 0.61
C ASN A 102 4.70 1.18 0.25
N TRP A 103 4.38 0.69 -0.96
CA TRP A 103 2.99 0.45 -1.35
C TRP A 103 2.31 -0.57 -0.43
N ARG A 104 2.98 -1.71 -0.15
CA ARG A 104 2.44 -2.72 0.78
C ARG A 104 2.16 -2.13 2.16
N SER A 105 3.11 -1.37 2.71
CA SER A 105 2.95 -0.72 4.01
C SER A 105 1.78 0.27 4.04
N LEU A 106 1.65 1.12 3.00
CA LEU A 106 0.54 2.07 2.90
C LEU A 106 -0.81 1.35 2.81
N SER A 107 -0.92 0.28 2.01
CA SER A 107 -2.13 -0.53 1.91
C SER A 107 -2.48 -1.22 3.22
N ILE A 108 -1.49 -1.78 3.93
CA ILE A 108 -1.70 -2.41 5.25
C ILE A 108 -2.26 -1.39 6.25
N VAL A 109 -1.64 -0.22 6.36
CA VAL A 109 -2.09 0.82 7.30
C VAL A 109 -3.47 1.34 6.92
N THR A 110 -3.75 1.55 5.63
CA THR A 110 -5.06 2.01 5.14
C THR A 110 -6.16 1.00 5.48
N ASN A 111 -5.95 -0.29 5.22
CA ASN A 111 -6.92 -1.34 5.54
C ASN A 111 -7.06 -1.53 7.06
N ARG A 112 -5.99 -1.26 7.84
CA ARG A 112 -6.09 -1.26 9.29
C ARG A 112 -7.02 -0.15 9.80
N ILE A 113 -6.94 1.05 9.22
CA ILE A 113 -7.85 2.15 9.55
C ILE A 113 -9.31 1.75 9.26
N VAL A 114 -9.58 1.09 8.13
CA VAL A 114 -10.92 0.58 7.81
C VAL A 114 -11.40 -0.39 8.90
N LEU A 115 -10.58 -1.37 9.28
CA LEU A 115 -10.93 -2.32 10.35
C LEU A 115 -11.22 -1.65 11.69
N ASP A 116 -10.45 -0.63 12.06
CA ASP A 116 -10.63 0.05 13.35
C ASP A 116 -11.92 0.91 13.40
N HIS A 117 -12.57 1.16 12.26
CA HIS A 117 -13.71 2.09 12.15
C HIS A 117 -14.98 1.48 11.55
N VAL A 118 -14.91 0.35 10.84
CA VAL A 118 -16.05 -0.26 10.15
C VAL A 118 -17.24 -0.56 11.07
N ASP A 119 -16.98 -1.03 12.30
CA ASP A 119 -18.04 -1.34 13.27
C ASP A 119 -18.71 -0.08 13.86
N LYS A 120 -18.04 1.07 13.75
CA LYS A 120 -18.51 2.36 14.28
C LYS A 120 -19.33 3.15 13.25
N GLN A 121 -19.45 2.64 12.02
CA GLN A 121 -20.22 3.29 10.96
C GLN A 121 -21.72 3.30 11.28
N SER A 122 -22.38 4.41 10.95
CA SER A 122 -23.76 4.69 11.32
C SER A 122 -24.80 3.95 10.48
N PHE A 123 -24.42 3.44 9.30
CA PHE A 123 -25.33 2.69 8.45
C PHE A 123 -25.58 1.29 9.00
N ASP A 124 -26.80 0.79 8.78
CA ASP A 124 -27.26 -0.52 9.25
C ASP A 124 -27.25 -1.53 8.09
N ASP A 125 -26.04 -1.96 7.72
CA ASP A 125 -25.80 -3.02 6.74
C ASP A 125 -24.65 -3.90 7.22
N ASP A 126 -24.99 -4.86 8.08
CA ASP A 126 -24.03 -5.79 8.67
C ASP A 126 -23.32 -6.66 7.63
N ALA A 127 -23.99 -6.99 6.52
CA ALA A 127 -23.40 -7.78 5.45
C ALA A 127 -22.29 -7.00 4.73
N LEU A 128 -22.51 -5.71 4.50
CA LEU A 128 -21.48 -4.83 3.94
C LEU A 128 -20.31 -4.64 4.92
N LYS A 129 -20.59 -4.40 6.21
CA LYS A 129 -19.54 -4.28 7.24
C LYS A 129 -18.70 -5.55 7.33
N GLU A 130 -19.32 -6.73 7.30
CA GLU A 130 -18.62 -8.01 7.33
C GLU A 130 -17.73 -8.20 6.08
N ARG A 131 -18.24 -7.84 4.89
CA ARG A 131 -17.43 -7.87 3.68
C ARG A 131 -16.21 -6.97 3.79
N MET A 132 -16.40 -5.73 4.25
CA MET A 132 -15.29 -4.78 4.43
C MET A 132 -14.25 -5.29 5.42
N ARG A 133 -14.68 -5.94 6.52
CA ARG A 133 -13.78 -6.60 7.49
C ARG A 133 -12.98 -7.71 6.83
N PHE A 134 -13.67 -8.63 6.17
CA PHE A 134 -13.04 -9.78 5.51
C PHE A 134 -12.01 -9.35 4.46
N GLU A 135 -12.36 -8.38 3.61
CA GLU A 135 -11.47 -7.85 2.58
C GLU A 135 -10.23 -7.19 3.20
N SER A 136 -10.43 -6.35 4.21
CA SER A 136 -9.32 -5.65 4.88
C SER A 136 -8.37 -6.62 5.57
N ILE A 137 -8.88 -7.64 6.27
CA ILE A 137 -8.07 -8.70 6.91
C ILE A 137 -7.28 -9.47 5.85
N SER A 138 -7.95 -9.87 4.76
CA SER A 138 -7.34 -10.64 3.68
C SER A 138 -6.20 -9.86 3.02
N ILE A 139 -6.40 -8.56 2.79
CA ILE A 139 -5.37 -7.67 2.23
C ILE A 139 -4.20 -7.54 3.19
N ILE A 140 -4.44 -7.26 4.48
CA ILE A 140 -3.38 -7.12 5.48
C ILE A 140 -2.54 -8.40 5.57
N GLN A 141 -3.19 -9.56 5.66
CA GLN A 141 -2.49 -10.85 5.75
C GLN A 141 -1.64 -11.11 4.50
N ARG A 142 -2.24 -10.97 3.31
CA ARG A 142 -1.54 -11.16 2.03
C ARG A 142 -0.32 -10.25 1.92
N LEU A 143 -0.49 -8.94 2.15
CA LEU A 143 0.60 -7.98 1.99
C LEU A 143 1.66 -8.12 3.09
N SER A 144 1.29 -8.57 4.29
CA SER A 144 2.25 -8.90 5.35
C SER A 144 3.12 -10.10 4.96
N MET A 145 2.53 -11.15 4.40
CA MET A 145 3.28 -12.27 3.83
C MET A 145 4.20 -11.81 2.69
N ASP A 146 3.72 -10.91 1.83
CA ASP A 146 4.53 -10.37 0.74
C ASP A 146 5.72 -9.54 1.23
N ILE A 147 5.57 -8.82 2.36
CA ILE A 147 6.68 -8.10 3.02
C ILE A 147 7.70 -9.09 3.58
N CYS A 148 7.25 -10.15 4.27
CA CYS A 148 8.17 -11.18 4.76
C CYS A 148 8.90 -11.89 3.60
N THR A 149 8.25 -12.00 2.44
CA THR A 149 8.80 -12.56 1.21
C THR A 149 9.70 -11.56 0.47
N SER A 150 9.55 -10.25 0.73
CA SER A 150 10.37 -9.20 0.13
C SER A 150 11.70 -9.05 0.85
N THR A 151 12.55 -10.06 0.76
CA THR A 151 13.96 -9.89 1.11
C THR A 151 14.58 -8.91 0.11
N PRO A 152 15.30 -7.85 0.55
CA PRO A 152 16.14 -7.05 -0.32
C PRO A 152 17.40 -7.86 -0.65
N SER A 153 17.23 -9.04 -1.24
CA SER A 153 18.35 -9.76 -1.78
C SER A 153 18.66 -9.10 -3.13
N LEU A 154 19.81 -8.44 -3.18
CA LEU A 154 20.49 -8.19 -4.44
C LEU A 154 21.04 -9.50 -5.05
N SER A 155 20.47 -10.65 -4.69
CA SER A 155 20.91 -11.95 -5.19
C SER A 155 20.70 -11.99 -6.70
N GLY A 156 21.80 -11.90 -7.45
CA GLY A 156 21.86 -11.76 -8.90
C GLY A 156 22.29 -10.38 -9.43
N SER A 157 22.55 -9.38 -8.58
CA SER A 157 23.09 -8.09 -9.02
C SER A 157 24.62 -8.13 -9.15
N PRO A 158 25.24 -7.34 -10.05
CA PRO A 158 26.70 -7.30 -10.21
C PRO A 158 27.49 -7.00 -8.92
N ARG A 159 26.84 -6.49 -7.87
CA ARG A 159 27.45 -6.16 -6.58
C ARG A 159 27.57 -7.33 -5.60
N GLN A 160 27.15 -8.54 -5.98
CA GLN A 160 27.34 -9.73 -5.13
C GLN A 160 28.80 -10.21 -5.04
N TYR A 161 29.68 -9.74 -5.92
CA TYR A 161 31.08 -10.15 -6.00
C TYR A 161 32.07 -8.99 -5.82
N GLN A 162 31.71 -7.96 -5.05
CA GLN A 162 32.67 -6.99 -4.50
C GLN A 162 32.89 -7.29 -3.02
#